data_AF-A0A256G3A0-F1
#
_entry.id   AF-A0A256G3A0-F1
#
_cell.length_a   1.000
_cell.length_b   1.000
_cell.length_c   1.000
_cell.angle_alpha   90.00
_cell.angle_beta   90.00
_cell.angle_gamma   90.00
#
_symmetry.space_group_name_H-M   'P 1'
#
loop_
_entity.id
_entity.type
_entity.pdbx_description
1 polymer ?
#
loop_
_entity_poly.entity_id
_entity_poly.type
_entity_poly.pdbx_seq_one_letter_code
_entity_poly.pdbx_strand_id
1 'polypeptide(L)'
;MRLPLFLGMFSSVLVGALGMTSLEARADFRVCNSTQNLVGVAIGYRAKAGWVTEGWWHIDGSTCKTLIEGPLTSRYYYLYAEDSQSGGRWEGKVNMCVAEKEFRITGVQDCFARGFQRNGFQEYDTGEQSSWMVQLTDETPLENSTVTGTNNQ
;
A
#
# COMPACT_ATOMS: atom_id res chain seq x y z
N MET A 1 -47.36 7.39 66.43
CA MET A 1 -46.89 6.08 65.93
C MET A 1 -47.07 6.08 64.41
N ARG A 2 -45.99 6.31 63.66
CA ARG A 2 -45.21 5.33 62.88
C ARG A 2 -45.76 5.09 61.46
N LEU A 3 -45.03 5.63 60.48
CA LEU A 3 -45.01 5.26 59.04
C LEU A 3 -44.61 3.78 58.89
N PRO A 4 -44.99 3.06 57.81
CA PRO A 4 -44.07 2.99 56.65
C PRO A 4 -44.74 2.82 55.25
N LEU A 5 -44.00 3.33 54.26
CA LEU A 5 -43.69 2.79 52.91
C LEU A 5 -44.73 1.94 52.15
N PHE A 6 -44.93 2.26 50.85
CA PHE A 6 -44.27 1.52 49.76
C PHE A 6 -44.24 2.36 48.48
N LEU A 7 -43.02 2.74 48.10
CA LEU A 7 -42.63 3.25 46.78
C LEU A 7 -42.82 2.14 45.75
N GLY A 8 -43.47 2.43 44.62
CA GLY A 8 -43.54 1.54 43.46
C GLY A 8 -43.12 2.26 42.18
N MET A 9 -41.85 2.08 41.80
CA MET A 9 -41.17 2.60 40.61
C MET A 9 -41.93 2.38 39.30
N PHE A 10 -42.03 3.41 38.46
CA PHE A 10 -42.11 3.26 37.00
C PHE A 10 -41.04 4.15 36.35
N SER A 11 -39.77 3.77 36.53
CA SER A 11 -38.67 4.39 35.81
C SER A 11 -38.63 3.79 34.41
N SER A 12 -39.27 4.46 33.46
CA SER A 12 -39.25 4.08 32.04
C SER A 12 -37.85 4.38 31.47
N VAL A 13 -36.96 3.38 31.53
CA VAL A 13 -35.64 3.46 30.90
C VAL A 13 -35.82 3.31 29.40
N LEU A 14 -35.85 4.43 28.68
CA LEU A 14 -35.67 4.48 27.23
C LEU A 14 -34.23 4.04 26.91
N VAL A 15 -34.03 2.76 26.66
CA VAL A 15 -32.79 2.21 26.13
C VAL A 15 -32.69 2.62 24.67
N GLY A 16 -32.05 3.76 24.41
CA GLY A 16 -31.67 4.19 23.07
C GLY A 16 -30.58 3.26 22.52
N ALA A 17 -30.96 2.34 21.63
CA ALA A 17 -30.02 1.51 20.88
C ALA A 17 -29.27 2.39 19.86
N LEU A 18 -28.11 2.88 20.25
CA LEU A 18 -27.12 3.46 19.33
C LEU A 18 -26.57 2.33 18.46
N GLY A 19 -27.13 2.18 17.26
CA GLY A 19 -26.62 1.25 16.24
C GLY A 19 -25.22 1.67 15.81
N MET A 20 -24.20 0.99 16.32
CA MET A 20 -22.84 1.11 15.81
C MET A 20 -22.77 0.37 14.48
N THR A 21 -22.79 1.11 13.37
CA THR A 21 -22.49 0.53 12.06
C THR A 21 -21.00 0.21 12.02
N SER A 22 -20.66 -1.08 12.02
CA SER A 22 -19.28 -1.53 11.85
C SER A 22 -18.79 -1.09 10.46
N LEU A 23 -17.82 -0.18 10.42
CA LEU A 23 -17.04 0.05 9.20
C LEU A 23 -16.24 -1.21 8.96
N GLU A 24 -16.55 -1.90 7.86
CA GLU A 24 -15.83 -3.09 7.43
C GLU A 24 -14.36 -2.71 7.22
N ALA A 25 -13.49 -3.24 8.08
CA ALA A 25 -12.05 -3.04 7.95
C ALA A 25 -11.59 -3.81 6.71
N ARG A 26 -11.43 -3.10 5.58
CA ARG A 26 -10.92 -3.71 4.36
C ARG A 26 -9.43 -3.97 4.52
N ALA A 27 -9.06 -5.22 4.34
CA ALA A 27 -7.68 -5.64 4.37
C ALA A 27 -7.15 -5.56 2.93
N ASP A 28 -6.46 -4.47 2.57
CA ASP A 28 -6.07 -4.18 1.17
C ASP A 28 -4.55 -3.89 1.08
N PHE A 29 -3.98 -3.93 -0.14
CA PHE A 29 -2.70 -3.28 -0.45
C PHE A 29 -2.95 -1.86 -0.95
N ARG A 30 -2.54 -0.85 -0.18
CA ARG A 30 -2.76 0.57 -0.50
C ARG A 30 -1.45 1.29 -0.76
N VAL A 31 -1.47 2.21 -1.70
CA VAL A 31 -0.35 3.13 -1.98
C VAL A 31 -0.85 4.55 -1.81
N CYS A 32 -0.16 5.32 -0.98
CA CYS A 32 -0.44 6.73 -0.71
C CYS A 32 0.65 7.59 -1.33
N ASN A 33 0.27 8.44 -2.28
CA ASN A 33 1.15 9.44 -2.85
C ASN A 33 1.15 10.68 -1.96
N SER A 34 2.25 10.94 -1.27
CA SER A 34 2.43 12.14 -0.44
C SER A 34 3.13 13.28 -1.17
N THR A 35 3.46 13.09 -2.44
CA THR A 35 3.99 14.15 -3.31
C THR A 35 2.85 15.01 -3.84
N GLN A 36 3.19 16.06 -4.58
CA GLN A 36 2.22 16.92 -5.28
C GLN A 36 1.94 16.50 -6.73
N ASN A 37 2.78 15.63 -7.29
CA ASN A 37 2.70 15.23 -8.69
C ASN A 37 1.84 13.97 -8.86
N LEU A 38 1.31 13.78 -10.07
CA LEU A 38 0.73 12.50 -10.44
C LEU A 38 1.83 11.44 -10.51
N VAL A 39 1.61 10.30 -9.83
CA VAL A 39 2.53 9.17 -9.82
C VAL A 39 1.88 7.95 -10.48
N GLY A 40 2.60 7.36 -11.44
CA GLY A 40 2.28 6.06 -12.03
C GLY A 40 2.86 4.94 -11.17
N VAL A 41 2.06 3.92 -10.85
CA VAL A 41 2.47 2.80 -9.99
C VAL A 41 2.20 1.47 -10.69
N ALA A 42 3.13 0.53 -10.52
CA ALA A 42 3.01 -0.87 -10.89
C ALA A 42 3.31 -1.76 -9.69
N ILE A 43 2.65 -2.92 -9.60
CA ILE A 43 2.84 -3.90 -8.53
C ILE A 43 3.14 -5.28 -9.10
N GLY A 44 4.08 -5.98 -8.47
CA GLY A 44 4.42 -7.36 -8.72
C GLY A 44 4.18 -8.23 -7.50
N TYR A 45 3.74 -9.47 -7.72
CA TYR A 45 3.49 -10.44 -6.65
C TYR A 45 3.52 -11.89 -7.14
N ARG A 46 3.56 -12.84 -6.20
CA ARG A 46 3.46 -14.27 -6.49
C ARG A 46 1.99 -14.71 -6.50
N ALA A 47 1.52 -15.15 -7.66
CA ALA A 47 0.22 -15.80 -7.83
C ALA A 47 0.37 -17.30 -8.05
N LYS A 48 -0.76 -18.03 -8.11
CA LYS A 48 -0.79 -19.48 -8.42
C LYS A 48 -0.12 -19.80 -9.76
N ALA A 49 -0.24 -18.92 -10.75
CA ALA A 49 0.35 -19.06 -12.08
C ALA A 49 1.84 -18.64 -12.14
N GLY A 50 2.44 -18.26 -11.02
CA GLY A 50 3.80 -17.74 -10.95
C GLY A 50 3.84 -16.24 -10.68
N TRP A 51 4.89 -15.57 -11.13
CA TRP A 51 5.00 -14.11 -10.99
C TRP A 51 3.95 -13.40 -11.84
N VAL A 52 3.32 -12.38 -11.28
CA VAL A 52 2.42 -11.47 -11.99
C VAL A 52 2.87 -10.05 -11.72
N THR A 53 2.88 -9.22 -12.75
CA THR A 53 3.00 -7.76 -12.65
C THR A 53 1.81 -7.06 -13.28
N GLU A 54 1.36 -6.00 -12.64
CA GLU A 54 0.21 -5.20 -13.05
C GLU A 54 0.53 -3.71 -12.90
N GLY A 55 -0.16 -2.88 -13.67
CA GLY A 55 -0.02 -1.42 -13.71
C GLY A 55 -0.84 -0.87 -14.88
N TRP A 56 -0.92 0.42 -15.17
CA TRP A 56 -0.46 1.55 -14.36
C TRP A 56 -1.63 2.08 -13.55
N TRP A 57 -1.48 2.09 -12.22
CA TRP A 57 -2.34 2.92 -11.39
C TRP A 57 -1.83 4.34 -11.43
N HIS A 58 -2.75 5.28 -11.63
CA HIS A 58 -2.47 6.71 -11.61
C HIS A 58 -2.95 7.25 -10.26
N ILE A 59 -2.02 7.72 -9.41
CA ILE A 59 -2.33 8.21 -8.07
C ILE A 59 -2.02 9.70 -8.00
N ASP A 60 -3.07 10.52 -7.90
CA ASP A 60 -2.95 11.97 -7.77
C ASP A 60 -2.18 12.34 -6.50
N GLY A 61 -1.52 13.50 -6.53
CA GLY A 61 -0.80 14.03 -5.38
C GLY A 61 -1.66 14.11 -4.12
N SER A 62 -1.09 13.81 -2.96
CA SER A 62 -1.77 13.78 -1.67
C SER A 62 -2.98 12.82 -1.58
N THR A 63 -3.07 11.80 -2.44
CA THR A 63 -4.14 10.80 -2.42
C THR A 63 -3.62 9.37 -2.23
N CYS A 64 -4.52 8.43 -1.93
CA CYS A 64 -4.19 7.01 -1.88
C CYS A 64 -5.09 6.20 -2.82
N LYS A 65 -4.55 5.10 -3.38
CA LYS A 65 -5.33 4.08 -4.09
C LYS A 65 -5.09 2.69 -3.52
N THR A 66 -6.11 1.85 -3.61
CA THR A 66 -5.99 0.40 -3.39
C THR A 66 -5.52 -0.25 -4.70
N LEU A 67 -4.44 -1.01 -4.64
CA LEU A 67 -3.87 -1.73 -5.79
C LEU A 67 -4.26 -3.21 -5.78
N ILE A 68 -4.41 -3.79 -4.59
CA ILE A 68 -4.94 -5.14 -4.40
C ILE A 68 -6.10 -5.05 -3.41
N GLU A 69 -7.27 -5.45 -3.87
CA GLU A 69 -8.47 -5.52 -3.06
C GLU A 69 -8.51 -6.84 -2.28
N GLY A 70 -8.86 -6.76 -1.00
CA GLY A 70 -9.01 -7.93 -0.15
C GLY A 70 -7.69 -8.48 0.39
N PRO A 71 -7.79 -9.46 1.31
CA PRO A 71 -6.70 -9.83 2.19
C PRO A 71 -5.49 -10.32 1.40
N LEU A 72 -4.32 -9.82 1.79
CA LEU A 72 -3.06 -10.18 1.13
C LEU A 72 -2.76 -11.66 1.32
N THR A 73 -2.46 -12.33 0.20
CA THR A 73 -2.17 -13.77 0.15
C THR A 73 -0.68 -14.07 0.00
N SER A 74 0.16 -13.04 -0.04
CA SER A 74 1.62 -13.15 -0.14
C SER A 74 2.29 -12.35 0.96
N ARG A 75 3.49 -12.79 1.36
CA ARG A 75 4.34 -12.03 2.29
C ARG A 75 5.12 -10.92 1.60
N TYR A 76 5.48 -11.11 0.33
CA TYR A 76 6.29 -10.17 -0.42
C TYR A 76 5.51 -9.58 -1.59
N TYR A 77 5.51 -8.27 -1.67
CA TYR A 77 4.99 -7.48 -2.78
C TYR A 77 6.09 -6.58 -3.32
N TYR A 78 6.02 -6.26 -4.61
CA TYR A 78 7.06 -5.54 -5.31
C TYR A 78 6.42 -4.32 -5.93
N LEU A 79 6.95 -3.12 -5.70
CA LEU A 79 6.37 -1.89 -6.22
C LEU A 79 7.39 -1.17 -7.11
N TYR A 80 6.94 -0.70 -8.26
CA TYR A 80 7.65 0.31 -9.04
C TYR A 80 6.73 1.53 -9.15
N ALA A 81 7.28 2.73 -8.97
CA ALA A 81 6.53 3.94 -9.19
C ALA A 81 7.38 5.01 -9.90
N GLU A 82 6.72 5.88 -10.66
CA GLU A 82 7.37 6.98 -11.37
C GLU A 82 6.54 8.26 -11.31
N ASP A 83 7.23 9.37 -11.08
CA ASP A 83 6.67 10.72 -11.11
C ASP A 83 6.55 11.21 -12.56
N SER A 84 5.36 11.66 -12.93
CA SER A 84 5.04 12.13 -14.28
C SER A 84 5.71 13.45 -14.70
N GLN A 85 6.20 14.24 -13.75
CA GLN A 85 6.77 15.58 -13.99
C GLN A 85 8.24 15.68 -13.59
N SER A 86 8.60 15.24 -12.39
CA SER A 86 9.95 15.41 -11.84
C SER A 86 10.94 14.36 -12.33
N GLY A 87 10.44 13.26 -12.91
CA GLY A 87 11.25 12.11 -13.33
C GLY A 87 11.78 11.27 -12.16
N GLY A 88 11.35 11.54 -10.93
CA GLY A 88 11.63 10.71 -9.76
C GLY A 88 11.07 9.30 -9.92
N ARG A 89 11.80 8.30 -9.41
CA ARG A 89 11.40 6.89 -9.46
C ARG A 89 11.58 6.25 -8.10
N TRP A 90 10.60 5.44 -7.70
CA TRP A 90 10.71 4.51 -6.59
C TRP A 90 10.98 3.14 -7.19
N GLU A 91 12.26 2.84 -7.36
CA GLU A 91 12.73 1.59 -7.94
C GLU A 91 13.52 0.77 -6.94
N GLY A 92 13.61 -0.53 -7.19
CA GLY A 92 14.40 -1.45 -6.40
C GLY A 92 15.14 -2.46 -7.25
N LYS A 93 15.73 -3.47 -6.61
CA LYS A 93 16.67 -4.39 -7.25
C LYS A 93 16.00 -5.51 -8.04
N VAL A 94 14.68 -5.68 -7.91
CA VAL A 94 13.96 -6.85 -8.44
C VAL A 94 13.39 -6.52 -9.81
N ASN A 95 14.06 -6.99 -10.86
CA ASN A 95 13.65 -6.71 -12.23
C ASN A 95 12.38 -7.47 -12.61
N MET A 96 11.35 -6.76 -13.06
CA MET A 96 10.12 -7.35 -13.58
C MET A 96 9.66 -6.65 -14.88
N CYS A 97 8.68 -7.25 -15.57
CA CYS A 97 8.19 -6.73 -16.84
C CYS A 97 7.11 -5.66 -16.63
N VAL A 98 7.17 -4.58 -17.41
CA VAL A 98 6.15 -3.53 -17.49
C VAL A 98 5.79 -3.24 -18.95
N ALA A 99 4.59 -2.73 -19.21
CA ALA A 99 4.18 -2.27 -20.52
C ALA A 99 3.87 -0.76 -20.50
N GLU A 100 3.79 -0.15 -21.68
CA GLU A 100 3.57 1.31 -21.81
C GLU A 100 2.17 1.75 -21.35
N LYS A 101 1.15 0.92 -21.56
CA LYS A 101 -0.25 1.16 -21.16
C LYS A 101 -0.62 0.27 -19.99
N GLU A 102 -1.84 0.43 -19.47
CA GLU A 102 -2.40 -0.49 -18.47
C GLU A 102 -2.27 -1.97 -18.90
N PHE A 103 -1.83 -2.80 -17.97
CA PHE A 103 -1.28 -4.12 -18.23
C PHE A 103 -1.45 -5.07 -17.04
N ARG A 104 -1.49 -6.35 -17.40
CA ARG A 104 -1.30 -7.50 -16.50
C ARG A 104 -0.46 -8.54 -17.21
N ILE A 105 0.75 -8.80 -16.71
CA ILE A 105 1.74 -9.68 -17.32
C ILE A 105 2.02 -10.83 -16.37
N THR A 106 1.97 -12.06 -16.89
CA THR A 106 2.45 -13.25 -16.15
C THR A 106 3.89 -13.56 -16.57
N GLY A 107 4.75 -13.83 -15.61
CA GLY A 107 6.16 -14.17 -15.79
C GLY A 107 7.07 -12.96 -16.00
N VAL A 108 8.25 -13.00 -15.38
CA VAL A 108 9.26 -11.91 -15.36
C VAL A 108 10.47 -12.17 -16.28
N GLN A 109 10.43 -13.27 -17.05
CA GLN A 109 11.48 -13.64 -17.97
C GLN A 109 11.26 -13.01 -19.35
N ASP A 110 12.37 -12.75 -20.05
CA ASP A 110 12.42 -12.32 -21.44
C ASP A 110 11.53 -11.10 -21.78
N CYS A 111 11.41 -10.13 -20.87
CA CYS A 111 10.52 -8.97 -21.03
C CYS A 111 10.66 -8.33 -22.41
N PHE A 112 11.89 -8.00 -22.83
CA PHE A 112 12.16 -7.35 -24.11
C PHE A 112 11.77 -8.21 -25.32
N ALA A 113 12.08 -9.51 -25.30
CA ALA A 113 11.72 -10.42 -26.39
C ALA A 113 10.20 -10.60 -26.53
N ARG A 114 9.46 -10.36 -25.44
CA ARG A 114 8.00 -10.39 -25.38
C ARG A 114 7.36 -9.03 -25.67
N GLY A 115 8.15 -8.00 -25.98
CA GLY A 115 7.67 -6.64 -26.27
C GLY A 115 7.40 -5.77 -25.04
N PHE A 116 7.90 -6.17 -23.87
CA PHE A 116 7.79 -5.43 -22.61
C PHE A 116 9.10 -4.72 -22.25
N GLN A 117 9.02 -3.74 -21.36
CA GLN A 117 10.18 -3.12 -20.73
C GLN A 117 10.54 -3.88 -19.44
N ARG A 118 11.74 -3.64 -18.93
CA ARG A 118 12.24 -4.20 -17.67
C ARG A 118 12.54 -3.06 -16.71
N ASN A 119 11.84 -3.03 -15.60
CA ASN A 119 12.02 -2.02 -14.55
C ASN A 119 12.33 -2.71 -13.20
N GLY A 120 13.03 -1.99 -12.33
CA GLY A 120 13.40 -2.47 -11.01
C GLY A 120 12.33 -2.16 -9.96
N PHE A 121 11.78 -3.20 -9.34
CA PHE A 121 10.76 -3.05 -8.31
C PHE A 121 11.39 -3.12 -6.91
N GLN A 122 10.92 -2.27 -6.00
CA GLN A 122 11.23 -2.29 -4.58
C GLN A 122 10.41 -3.38 -3.89
N GLU A 123 11.08 -4.26 -3.15
CA GLU A 123 10.43 -5.30 -2.36
C GLU A 123 9.91 -4.72 -1.03
N TYR A 124 8.69 -5.10 -0.67
CA TYR A 124 8.04 -4.84 0.59
C TYR A 124 7.69 -6.18 1.25
N ASP A 125 8.30 -6.44 2.41
CA ASP A 125 7.94 -7.57 3.28
C ASP A 125 6.77 -7.15 4.17
N THR A 126 5.59 -7.71 3.93
CA THR A 126 4.38 -7.42 4.70
C THR A 126 4.32 -8.21 6.00
N GLY A 127 5.27 -9.11 6.27
CA GLY A 127 5.26 -9.95 7.47
C GLY A 127 4.01 -10.82 7.60
N GLU A 128 3.42 -11.23 6.45
CA GLU A 128 2.16 -11.99 6.37
C GLU A 128 0.91 -11.24 6.88
N GLN A 129 1.00 -9.92 7.01
CA GLN A 129 -0.16 -9.09 7.34
C GLN A 129 -1.19 -9.13 6.21
N SER A 130 -2.47 -9.18 6.58
CA SER A 130 -3.58 -9.22 5.61
C SER A 130 -3.81 -7.89 4.89
N SER A 131 -3.16 -6.80 5.32
CA SER A 131 -3.24 -5.47 4.72
C SER A 131 -1.91 -4.76 4.83
N TRP A 132 -1.59 -3.91 3.86
CA TRP A 132 -0.35 -3.15 3.84
C TRP A 132 -0.55 -1.78 3.22
N MET A 133 0.22 -0.78 3.67
CA MET A 133 0.21 0.56 3.10
C MET A 133 1.64 1.01 2.83
N VAL A 134 1.87 1.45 1.59
CA VAL A 134 3.11 2.10 1.19
C VAL A 134 2.87 3.59 1.03
N GLN A 135 3.77 4.41 1.56
CA GLN A 135 3.75 5.85 1.38
C GLN A 135 4.89 6.26 0.45
N LEU A 136 4.55 6.92 -0.66
CA LEU A 136 5.49 7.50 -1.60
C LEU A 136 5.74 8.95 -1.19
N THR A 137 7.00 9.31 -0.99
CA THR A 137 7.44 10.65 -0.60
C THR A 137 8.52 11.15 -1.57
N ASP A 138 8.68 12.47 -1.65
CA ASP A 138 9.68 13.14 -2.50
C ASP A 138 11.14 12.93 -2.05
N GLU A 139 11.38 12.04 -1.09
CA GLU A 139 12.70 11.77 -0.53
C GLU A 139 13.60 11.14 -1.61
N THR A 140 14.51 11.91 -2.21
CA THR A 140 15.73 11.35 -2.79
C THR A 140 16.40 10.51 -1.69
N PRO A 141 16.61 9.19 -1.88
CA PRO A 141 17.27 8.39 -0.85
C PRO A 141 18.60 9.06 -0.52
N LEU A 142 18.73 9.56 0.71
CA LEU A 142 20.02 9.96 1.23
C LEU A 142 20.88 8.70 1.21
N GLU A 143 21.73 8.57 0.20
CA GLU A 143 22.88 7.69 0.26
C GLU A 143 23.59 8.06 1.56
N ASN A 144 23.52 7.16 2.55
CA ASN A 144 24.15 7.34 3.84
C ASN A 144 25.67 7.41 3.60
N SER A 145 26.14 8.61 3.26
CA SER A 145 27.55 8.94 3.14
C SER A 145 28.11 8.76 4.53
N THR A 146 28.72 7.59 4.71
CA THR A 146 29.50 7.24 5.87
C THR A 146 30.51 8.35 6.07
N VAL A 147 30.26 9.21 7.05
CA VAL A 147 31.23 10.19 7.54
C VAL A 147 32.36 9.37 8.14
N THR A 148 33.36 9.05 7.33
CA THR A 148 34.68 8.64 7.81
C THR A 148 35.30 9.86 8.47
N GLY A 149 34.91 10.10 9.72
CA GLY A 149 35.65 10.97 10.62
C GLY A 149 36.96 10.26 10.99
N THR A 150 38.02 10.50 10.23
CA THR A 150 39.39 10.31 10.71
C THR A 150 39.64 11.30 11.84
N ASN A 151 39.50 10.84 13.09
CA ASN A 151 40.09 11.53 14.24
C ASN A 151 41.44 10.87 14.54
N ASN A 152 42.49 11.67 14.39
CA ASN A 152 43.82 11.40 14.91
C ASN A 152 43.75 11.15 16.41
N GLN A 153 44.29 10.01 16.86
CA GLN A 153 45.15 9.92 18.03
C GLN A 153 46.07 8.70 17.92
#